data_AF-A0A0R3P9N8-F1
#
_entry.id   AF-A0A0R3P9N8-F1
#
_cell.length_a   1.000
_cell.length_b   1.000
_cell.length_c   1.000
_cell.angle_alpha   90.00
_cell.angle_beta   90.00
_cell.angle_gamma   90.00
#
_symmetry.space_group_name_H-M   'P 1'
#
loop_
_entity.id
_entity.type
_entity.pdbx_description
1 polymer ?
#
loop_
_entity_poly.entity_id
_entity_poly.type
_entity_poly.pdbx_seq_one_letter_code
_entity_poly.pdbx_strand_id
1 'polypeptide(L)'
;LLRPAKFDFILGSQQLIDRHTQELHAWNPDDRSLNIFVKDDDCFTFHRHPVAQSTDCIRGKMGYTTGFHVWQMEWPQRQRGTHAVVGVATKAAALHAMGYTSLIGTNTESYGWDLTRGECHHDSKNCASWQYPTGVPLRPFYCILDMDDGYMAFATDEHYLGVAFRNLQGRTLYPIVSAVWGHCEVTMKYLGGIERERPKFEPLPFSPILLDDRLNDSMSLT
;
A
#
# COMPACT_ATOMS: atom_id res chain seq x y z
N LEU A 1 -4.74 8.03 18.83
CA LEU A 1 -5.15 7.65 17.46
C LEU A 1 -5.77 6.27 17.53
N LEU A 2 -6.97 6.05 16.98
CA LEU A 2 -7.61 4.74 17.03
C LEU A 2 -7.01 3.82 15.95
N ARG A 3 -6.49 2.67 16.39
CA ARG A 3 -5.95 1.63 15.51
C ARG A 3 -7.11 0.90 14.80
N PRO A 4 -7.05 0.67 13.47
CA PRO A 4 -8.16 0.03 12.75
C PRO A 4 -8.35 -1.44 13.15
N ALA A 5 -9.58 -1.87 13.43
CA ALA A 5 -9.88 -3.28 13.75
C ALA A 5 -9.51 -4.25 12.60
N LYS A 6 -9.62 -3.79 11.34
CA LYS A 6 -9.16 -4.51 10.15
C LYS A 6 -7.67 -4.89 10.22
N PHE A 7 -6.85 -4.02 10.79
CA PHE A 7 -5.41 -4.27 10.99
C PHE A 7 -5.19 -5.38 12.02
N ASP A 8 -5.89 -5.33 13.15
CA ASP A 8 -5.77 -6.33 14.21
C ASP A 8 -6.23 -7.72 13.75
N PHE A 9 -7.31 -7.76 12.97
CA PHE A 9 -7.76 -8.99 12.33
C PHE A 9 -6.67 -9.61 11.43
N ILE A 10 -6.02 -8.80 10.59
CA ILE A 10 -4.95 -9.29 9.71
C ILE A 10 -3.75 -9.79 10.53
N LEU A 11 -3.29 -9.06 11.55
CA LEU A 11 -2.17 -9.53 12.38
C LEU A 11 -2.51 -10.84 13.11
N GLY A 12 -3.75 -11.01 13.55
CA GLY A 12 -4.22 -12.25 14.18
C GLY A 12 -4.40 -13.42 13.21
N SER A 13 -4.47 -13.16 11.90
CA SER A 13 -4.68 -14.17 10.85
C SER A 13 -3.49 -14.35 9.90
N GLN A 14 -2.39 -13.62 10.10
CA GLN A 14 -1.23 -13.62 9.19
C GLN A 14 -0.65 -15.02 8.90
N GLN A 15 -0.72 -15.94 9.87
CA GLN A 15 -0.27 -17.33 9.74
C GLN A 15 -1.10 -18.16 8.75
N LEU A 16 -2.26 -17.66 8.34
CA LEU A 16 -3.13 -18.28 7.34
C LEU A 16 -2.75 -17.90 5.91
N ILE A 17 -1.91 -16.87 5.72
CA ILE A 17 -1.44 -16.47 4.40
C ILE A 17 -0.33 -17.41 3.97
N ASP A 18 -0.62 -18.23 2.97
CA ASP A 18 0.34 -19.15 2.39
C ASP A 18 1.49 -18.41 1.70
N ARG A 19 2.63 -19.09 1.59
CA ARG A 19 3.85 -18.51 1.02
C ARG A 19 3.65 -18.06 -0.43
N HIS A 20 2.91 -18.81 -1.25
CA HIS A 20 2.70 -18.46 -2.65
C HIS A 20 1.97 -17.12 -2.77
N THR A 21 0.95 -16.89 -1.95
CA THR A 21 0.29 -15.58 -1.84
C THR A 21 1.28 -14.48 -1.44
N GLN A 22 2.19 -14.71 -0.49
CA GLN A 22 3.20 -13.70 -0.15
C GLN A 22 4.11 -13.39 -1.34
N GLU A 23 4.55 -14.41 -2.09
CA GLU A 23 5.47 -14.28 -3.24
C GLU A 23 4.85 -13.52 -4.41
N LEU A 24 3.53 -13.63 -4.60
CA LEU A 24 2.78 -12.84 -5.58
C LEU A 24 2.83 -11.35 -5.25
N HIS A 25 2.92 -10.98 -3.97
CA HIS A 25 2.95 -9.61 -3.49
C HIS A 25 4.36 -9.07 -3.19
N ALA A 26 5.40 -9.90 -3.35
CA ALA A 26 6.79 -9.55 -3.09
C ALA A 26 7.34 -8.47 -4.05
N TRP A 27 8.62 -8.12 -3.87
CA TRP A 27 9.32 -7.20 -4.78
C TRP A 27 9.31 -7.70 -6.22
N ASN A 28 9.19 -6.77 -7.17
CA ASN A 28 9.17 -7.08 -8.58
C ASN A 28 10.59 -6.98 -9.18
N PRO A 29 11.24 -8.10 -9.56
CA PRO A 29 12.57 -8.07 -10.16
C PRO A 29 12.59 -7.37 -11.53
N ASP A 30 11.44 -7.19 -12.18
CA ASP A 30 11.29 -6.55 -13.49
C ASP A 30 10.88 -5.07 -13.40
N ASP A 31 10.62 -4.55 -12.20
CA ASP A 31 10.15 -3.18 -11.97
C ASP A 31 10.95 -2.48 -10.85
N ARG A 32 12.22 -2.22 -11.16
CA ARG A 32 13.25 -1.74 -10.22
C ARG A 32 14.29 -0.85 -10.92
N SER A 33 15.05 -0.10 -10.13
CA SER A 33 16.35 0.43 -10.56
C SER A 33 17.29 -0.71 -10.93
N LEU A 34 18.15 -0.48 -11.93
CA LEU A 34 19.22 -1.41 -12.32
C LEU A 34 20.26 -1.65 -11.21
N ASN A 35 20.34 -0.74 -10.22
CA ASN A 35 21.26 -0.86 -9.09
C ASN A 35 20.72 -1.69 -7.93
N ILE A 36 19.51 -2.25 -8.05
CA ILE A 36 18.88 -3.13 -7.08
C ILE A 36 18.69 -4.51 -7.73
N PHE A 37 18.80 -5.59 -6.98
CA PHE A 37 18.34 -6.91 -7.41
C PHE A 37 17.58 -7.60 -6.28
N VAL A 38 16.59 -8.43 -6.63
CA VAL A 38 15.92 -9.32 -5.66
C VAL A 38 16.81 -10.53 -5.44
N LYS A 39 17.00 -10.96 -4.18
CA LYS A 39 17.91 -12.07 -3.86
C LYS A 39 17.34 -13.40 -4.38
N ASP A 40 18.22 -14.25 -4.90
CA ASP A 40 17.83 -15.56 -5.44
C ASP A 40 17.36 -16.54 -4.36
N ASP A 41 17.93 -16.44 -3.16
CA ASP A 41 17.61 -17.27 -1.99
C ASP A 41 16.43 -16.73 -1.17
N ASP A 42 16.06 -15.46 -1.35
CA ASP A 42 14.96 -14.80 -0.66
C ASP A 42 14.27 -13.75 -1.53
N CYS A 43 13.18 -14.16 -2.19
CA CYS A 43 12.41 -13.27 -3.07
C CYS A 43 11.69 -12.11 -2.35
N PHE A 44 11.62 -12.12 -1.01
CA PHE A 44 11.03 -11.04 -0.23
C PHE A 44 12.01 -9.89 0.03
N THR A 45 13.29 -10.12 -0.25
CA THR A 45 14.37 -9.18 0.08
C THR A 45 15.10 -8.77 -1.19
N PHE A 46 15.27 -7.46 -1.37
CA PHE A 46 16.20 -6.95 -2.37
C PHE A 46 17.51 -6.50 -1.73
N HIS A 47 18.56 -6.48 -2.54
CA HIS A 47 19.87 -5.91 -2.22
C HIS A 47 20.18 -4.75 -3.15
N ARG A 48 20.75 -3.66 -2.62
CA ARG A 48 21.22 -2.51 -3.40
C ARG A 48 22.74 -2.53 -3.60
N HIS A 49 23.20 -2.43 -4.84
CA HIS A 49 24.62 -2.26 -5.17
C HIS A 49 25.19 -0.96 -4.55
N PRO A 50 26.48 -0.93 -4.16
CA PRO A 50 27.12 0.25 -3.55
C PRO A 50 27.45 1.34 -4.57
N VAL A 51 26.43 1.86 -5.25
CA VAL A 51 26.56 2.93 -6.26
C VAL A 51 26.48 4.28 -5.56
N ALA A 52 27.54 5.08 -5.72
CA ALA A 52 27.62 6.43 -5.17
C ALA A 52 26.72 7.41 -5.94
N GLN A 53 26.24 8.44 -5.25
CA GLN A 53 25.41 9.51 -5.82
C GLN A 53 24.20 8.96 -6.61
N SER A 54 23.50 7.99 -6.02
CA SER A 54 22.35 7.34 -6.62
C SER A 54 21.27 7.09 -5.56
N THR A 55 20.03 7.41 -5.89
CA THR A 55 18.84 6.94 -5.19
C THR A 55 18.14 5.91 -6.07
N ASP A 56 17.81 4.76 -5.50
CA ASP A 56 17.30 3.61 -6.22
C ASP A 56 16.04 3.07 -5.58
N CYS A 57 15.02 2.81 -6.40
CA CYS A 57 13.73 2.29 -5.96
C CYS A 57 13.42 0.93 -6.56
N ILE A 58 12.46 0.25 -5.94
CA ILE A 58 11.84 -0.97 -6.43
C ILE A 58 10.37 -1.00 -6.02
N ARG A 59 9.49 -1.44 -6.93
CA ARG A 59 8.06 -1.64 -6.64
C ARG A 59 7.75 -3.10 -6.31
N GLY A 60 6.68 -3.30 -5.53
CA GLY A 60 6.05 -4.62 -5.38
C GLY A 60 5.39 -5.07 -6.69
N LYS A 61 5.18 -6.38 -6.84
CA LYS A 61 4.51 -6.96 -8.02
C LYS A 61 3.04 -6.56 -8.12
N MET A 62 2.33 -6.55 -6.99
CA MET A 62 0.90 -6.27 -6.93
C MET A 62 0.61 -4.78 -6.76
N GLY A 63 -0.29 -4.28 -7.60
CA GLY A 63 -0.88 -2.95 -7.49
C GLY A 63 -2.29 -3.05 -6.97
N TYR A 64 -2.61 -2.25 -5.96
CA TYR A 64 -3.90 -2.28 -5.27
C TYR A 64 -4.79 -1.15 -5.75
N THR A 65 -6.07 -1.45 -5.97
CA THR A 65 -7.11 -0.49 -6.40
C THR A 65 -8.28 -0.38 -5.44
N THR A 66 -8.49 -1.39 -4.60
CA THR A 66 -9.63 -1.55 -3.69
C THR A 66 -9.23 -2.45 -2.53
N GLY A 67 -9.91 -2.37 -1.39
CA GLY A 67 -9.66 -3.22 -0.23
C GLY A 67 -8.64 -2.66 0.75
N PHE A 68 -8.46 -3.39 1.85
CA PHE A 68 -7.53 -3.07 2.94
C PHE A 68 -6.35 -4.03 2.87
N HIS A 69 -5.12 -3.53 2.75
CA HIS A 69 -3.91 -4.32 2.54
C HIS A 69 -2.85 -3.98 3.58
N VAL A 70 -2.14 -5.00 4.06
CA VAL A 70 -1.08 -4.83 5.05
C VAL A 70 0.15 -5.60 4.63
N TRP A 71 1.31 -4.96 4.73
CA TRP A 71 2.59 -5.62 4.59
C TRP A 71 3.56 -5.16 5.68
N GLN A 72 4.39 -6.10 6.12
CA GLN A 72 5.48 -5.88 7.04
C GLN A 72 6.73 -5.47 6.27
N MET A 73 7.49 -4.54 6.87
CA MET A 73 8.77 -4.07 6.40
C MET A 73 9.85 -4.37 7.44
N GLU A 74 10.95 -4.95 6.97
CA GLU A 74 12.19 -5.04 7.72
C GLU A 74 13.27 -4.27 6.98
N TRP A 75 13.67 -3.13 7.57
CA TRP A 75 14.74 -2.29 7.05
C TRP A 75 15.68 -1.93 8.20
N PRO A 76 16.85 -2.59 8.31
CA PRO A 76 17.81 -2.33 9.37
C PRO A 76 18.17 -0.86 9.45
N GLN A 77 18.04 -0.25 10.64
CA GLN A 77 18.31 1.18 10.83
C GLN A 77 19.72 1.60 10.39
N ARG A 78 20.71 0.72 10.60
CA ARG A 78 22.11 0.94 10.18
C ARG A 78 22.32 0.91 8.66
N GLN A 79 21.30 0.52 7.89
CA GLN A 79 21.32 0.44 6.44
C GLN A 79 20.35 1.44 5.77
N ARG A 80 19.93 2.48 6.49
CA ARG A 80 19.02 3.53 5.95
C ARG A 80 19.76 4.68 5.28
N GLY A 81 20.98 4.99 5.73
CA GLY A 81 21.75 6.10 5.18
C GLY A 81 21.10 7.45 5.43
N THR A 82 21.25 8.37 4.47
CA THR A 82 20.72 9.76 4.57
C THR A 82 19.26 9.88 4.19
N HIS A 83 18.77 9.01 3.28
CA HIS A 83 17.39 9.01 2.81
C HIS A 83 16.90 7.56 2.69
N ALA A 84 15.89 7.21 3.47
CA ALA A 84 15.23 5.92 3.43
C ALA A 84 13.73 6.15 3.41
N VAL A 85 13.12 6.05 2.24
CA VAL A 85 11.71 6.39 2.05
C VAL A 85 10.92 5.13 1.76
N VAL A 86 9.79 4.96 2.44
CA VAL A 86 8.82 3.88 2.22
C VAL A 86 7.47 4.48 1.86
N GLY A 87 6.70 3.80 1.02
CA GLY A 87 5.42 4.36 0.62
C GLY A 87 4.69 3.55 -0.44
N VAL A 88 3.91 4.28 -1.23
CA VAL A 88 3.17 3.75 -2.37
C VAL A 88 3.34 4.65 -3.60
N ALA A 89 3.30 4.06 -4.78
CA ALA A 89 3.44 4.79 -6.04
C ALA A 89 2.59 4.19 -7.16
N THR A 90 2.30 5.00 -8.18
CA THR A 90 1.78 4.51 -9.45
C THR A 90 2.91 3.88 -10.28
N LYS A 91 2.56 3.21 -11.39
CA LYS A 91 3.55 2.72 -12.36
C LYS A 91 4.36 3.83 -13.03
N ALA A 92 3.86 5.07 -13.05
CA ALA A 92 4.53 6.18 -13.70
C ALA A 92 5.65 6.81 -12.84
N ALA A 93 5.73 6.49 -11.54
CA ALA A 93 6.78 7.00 -10.68
C ALA A 93 8.17 6.52 -11.14
N ALA A 94 9.14 7.43 -11.16
CA ALA A 94 10.52 7.11 -11.48
C ALA A 94 11.14 6.19 -10.42
N LEU A 95 11.98 5.25 -10.86
CA LEU A 95 12.63 4.30 -9.98
C LEU A 95 14.11 4.59 -9.70
N HIS A 96 14.64 5.67 -10.26
CA HIS A 96 16.03 6.07 -10.07
C HIS A 96 16.16 7.59 -10.16
N ALA A 97 17.09 8.14 -9.39
CA ALA A 97 17.53 9.52 -9.51
C ALA A 97 19.02 9.66 -9.18
N MET A 98 19.66 10.63 -9.83
CA MET A 98 21.02 11.05 -9.52
C MET A 98 21.07 11.79 -8.17
N GLY A 99 22.12 11.55 -7.41
CA GLY A 99 22.34 12.10 -6.08
C GLY A 99 21.60 11.35 -4.97
N TYR A 100 21.82 11.77 -3.72
CA TYR A 100 21.11 11.22 -2.57
C TYR A 100 19.89 12.08 -2.26
N THR A 101 18.71 11.56 -2.53
CA THR A 101 17.43 12.26 -2.39
C THR A 101 16.31 11.35 -1.89
N SER A 102 15.30 11.94 -1.25
CA SER A 102 14.01 11.32 -0.94
C SER A 102 13.16 11.27 -2.21
N LEU A 103 13.43 10.31 -3.10
CA LEU A 103 12.83 10.28 -4.45
C LEU A 103 11.30 10.10 -4.44
N ILE A 104 10.81 9.22 -3.58
CA ILE A 104 9.37 8.95 -3.41
C ILE A 104 8.72 10.16 -2.73
N GLY A 105 7.62 10.63 -3.31
CA GLY A 105 6.88 11.80 -2.82
C GLY A 105 7.28 13.13 -3.48
N THR A 106 8.25 13.12 -4.41
CA THR A 106 8.69 14.34 -5.11
C THR A 106 7.72 14.87 -6.16
N ASN A 107 6.75 14.07 -6.58
CA ASN A 107 5.73 14.41 -7.57
C ASN A 107 4.38 13.77 -7.20
N THR A 108 3.39 13.91 -8.08
CA THR A 108 2.02 13.39 -7.91
C THR A 108 1.90 11.87 -8.04
N GLU A 109 2.95 11.18 -8.49
CA GLU A 109 2.92 9.74 -8.79
C GLU A 109 3.29 8.87 -7.59
N SER A 110 3.69 9.48 -6.47
CA SER A 110 4.15 8.73 -5.30
C SER A 110 3.89 9.47 -3.98
N TYR A 111 3.82 8.68 -2.91
CA TYR A 111 3.57 9.11 -1.53
C TYR A 111 4.60 8.43 -0.65
N GLY A 112 5.45 9.18 0.04
CA GLY A 112 6.63 8.64 0.71
C GLY A 112 6.83 9.16 2.13
N TRP A 113 7.03 8.26 3.08
CA TRP A 113 7.49 8.58 4.42
C TRP A 113 9.00 8.36 4.51
N ASP A 114 9.74 9.45 4.69
CA ASP A 114 11.18 9.42 4.91
C ASP A 114 11.47 9.06 6.37
N LEU A 115 11.95 7.83 6.58
CA LEU A 115 12.24 7.25 7.88
C LEU A 115 13.42 7.91 8.59
N THR A 116 14.32 8.58 7.86
CA THR A 116 15.50 9.24 8.46
C THR A 116 15.15 10.63 8.95
N ARG A 117 14.23 11.31 8.27
CA ARG A 117 13.80 12.67 8.57
C ARG A 117 12.53 12.73 9.41
N GLY A 118 11.71 11.69 9.38
CA GLY A 118 10.40 11.72 10.04
C GLY A 118 9.36 12.55 9.30
N GLU A 119 9.52 12.66 7.98
CA GLU A 119 8.67 13.53 7.16
C GLU A 119 7.94 12.73 6.09
N CYS A 120 6.70 13.10 5.83
CA CYS A 120 5.93 12.60 4.72
C CYS A 120 5.97 13.60 3.55
N HIS A 121 6.10 13.05 2.34
CA HIS A 121 6.24 13.77 1.10
C HIS A 121 5.21 13.27 0.09
N HIS A 122 4.51 14.20 -0.54
CA HIS A 122 3.72 13.99 -1.74
C HIS A 122 3.70 15.29 -2.54
N ASP A 123 3.99 15.21 -3.83
CA ASP A 123 4.18 16.37 -4.70
C ASP A 123 5.08 17.46 -4.09
N SER A 124 6.18 17.05 -3.43
CA SER A 124 6.98 17.97 -2.60
C SER A 124 7.71 19.07 -3.39
N LYS A 125 7.65 19.03 -4.71
CA LYS A 125 8.09 20.15 -5.57
C LYS A 125 7.13 21.33 -5.52
N ASN A 126 5.85 21.08 -5.23
CA ASN A 126 4.79 22.07 -5.19
C ASN A 126 4.13 22.17 -3.80
N CYS A 127 4.28 21.16 -2.95
CA CYS A 127 3.70 21.09 -1.61
C CYS A 127 4.76 20.99 -0.52
N ALA A 128 4.46 21.51 0.67
CA ALA A 128 5.32 21.32 1.82
C ALA A 128 5.25 19.86 2.33
N SER A 129 6.37 19.34 2.82
CA SER A 129 6.36 18.11 3.62
C SER A 129 5.68 18.36 4.97
N TRP A 130 5.26 17.29 5.64
CA TRP A 130 4.73 17.35 6.99
C TRP A 130 5.42 16.35 7.89
N GLN A 131 5.56 16.73 9.16
CA GLN A 131 6.10 15.85 10.18
C GLN A 131 5.14 14.67 10.42
N TYR A 132 5.72 13.50 10.57
CA TYR A 132 5.03 12.26 10.89
C TYR A 132 5.75 11.62 12.09
N PRO A 133 5.06 10.91 13.01
CA PRO A 133 5.64 10.48 14.29
C PRO A 133 7.06 9.90 14.19
N THR A 134 7.97 10.44 14.99
CA THR A 134 9.40 10.05 15.04
C THR A 134 9.76 9.47 16.41
N GLY A 135 10.99 8.94 16.52
CA GLY A 135 11.51 8.41 17.79
C GLY A 135 10.97 7.04 18.20
N VAL A 136 10.08 6.45 17.41
CA VAL A 136 9.59 5.08 17.62
C VAL A 136 10.54 4.08 16.98
N PRO A 137 11.02 3.05 17.69
CA PRO A 137 11.81 1.97 17.10
C PRO A 137 11.02 1.22 16.02
N LEU A 138 11.47 1.31 14.77
CA LEU A 138 10.83 0.66 13.62
C LEU A 138 11.49 -0.70 13.34
N ARG A 139 11.14 -1.74 14.12
CA ARG A 139 11.67 -3.11 13.97
C ARG A 139 10.71 -4.19 14.54
N PRO A 140 9.96 -4.91 13.69
CA PRO A 140 9.54 -4.53 12.34
C PRO A 140 8.57 -3.33 12.34
N PHE A 141 8.14 -2.88 11.17
CA PHE A 141 7.03 -1.92 11.05
C PHE A 141 6.08 -2.34 9.92
N TYR A 142 4.85 -1.85 9.99
CA TYR A 142 3.76 -2.22 9.10
C TYR A 142 3.33 -1.04 8.26
N CYS A 143 3.10 -1.31 6.98
CA CYS A 143 2.45 -0.41 6.06
C CYS A 143 0.99 -0.86 5.89
N ILE A 144 0.07 0.07 6.06
CA ILE A 144 -1.37 -0.17 6.00
C ILE A 144 -1.93 0.69 4.88
N LEU A 145 -2.47 0.06 3.83
CA LEU A 145 -3.10 0.74 2.71
C LEU A 145 -4.58 0.37 2.66
N ASP A 146 -5.44 1.34 2.90
CA ASP A 146 -6.88 1.20 2.72
C ASP A 146 -7.27 1.92 1.43
N MET A 147 -7.50 1.16 0.37
CA MET A 147 -7.92 1.71 -0.93
C MET A 147 -9.43 2.02 -0.97
N ASP A 148 -10.22 1.53 -0.01
CA ASP A 148 -11.63 1.85 0.08
C ASP A 148 -11.82 3.22 0.74
N ASP A 149 -11.18 3.43 1.90
CA ASP A 149 -11.17 4.72 2.60
C ASP A 149 -10.10 5.69 2.05
N GLY A 150 -9.21 5.19 1.20
CA GLY A 150 -8.21 5.96 0.46
C GLY A 150 -7.13 6.58 1.32
N TYR A 151 -6.56 5.81 2.23
CA TYR A 151 -5.45 6.27 3.06
C TYR A 151 -4.32 5.27 3.15
N MET A 152 -3.14 5.80 3.46
CA MET A 152 -2.01 4.99 3.89
C MET A 152 -1.59 5.43 5.30
N ALA A 153 -1.33 4.44 6.15
CA ALA A 153 -0.94 4.60 7.54
C ALA A 153 0.23 3.65 7.86
N PHE A 154 0.89 3.90 9.00
CA PHE A 154 1.98 3.07 9.48
C PHE A 154 1.74 2.63 10.93
N ALA A 155 2.35 1.51 11.29
CA ALA A 155 2.32 1.00 12.66
C ALA A 155 3.60 0.26 13.01
N THR A 156 3.85 0.05 14.29
CA THR A 156 4.75 -0.97 14.83
C THR A 156 3.93 -1.99 15.60
N ASP A 157 4.58 -2.99 16.20
CA ASP A 157 3.91 -3.94 17.09
C ASP A 157 3.19 -3.21 18.25
N GLU A 158 3.82 -2.16 18.75
CA GLU A 158 3.36 -1.43 19.94
C GLU A 158 2.47 -0.23 19.61
N HIS A 159 2.71 0.45 18.48
CA HIS A 159 2.13 1.77 18.22
C HIS A 159 1.51 1.87 16.83
N TYR A 160 0.24 2.30 16.78
CA TYR A 160 -0.35 2.81 15.55
C TYR A 160 0.07 4.27 15.35
N LEU A 161 0.81 4.55 14.27
CA LEU A 161 1.41 5.87 14.01
C LEU A 161 0.43 6.86 13.34
N GLY A 162 -0.75 6.39 12.92
CA GLY A 162 -1.80 7.22 12.34
C GLY A 162 -1.77 7.29 10.82
N VAL A 163 -2.73 8.03 10.25
CA VAL A 163 -2.82 8.20 8.80
C VAL A 163 -1.73 9.16 8.32
N ALA A 164 -0.90 8.71 7.39
CA ALA A 164 0.14 9.51 6.76
C ALA A 164 -0.37 10.21 5.49
N PHE A 165 -1.12 9.50 4.64
CA PHE A 165 -1.60 9.98 3.34
C PHE A 165 -3.09 9.73 3.18
N ARG A 166 -3.79 10.60 2.42
CA ARG A 166 -5.23 10.50 2.14
C ARG A 166 -5.50 10.72 0.65
N ASN A 167 -6.75 10.52 0.24
CA ASN A 167 -7.25 10.71 -1.13
C ASN A 167 -6.55 9.79 -2.14
N LEU A 168 -6.35 8.53 -1.75
CA LEU A 168 -5.65 7.53 -2.56
C LEU A 168 -6.58 6.73 -3.49
N GLN A 169 -7.91 6.88 -3.37
CA GLN A 169 -8.86 6.15 -4.21
C GLN A 169 -8.72 6.47 -5.70
N GLY A 170 -9.20 5.55 -6.54
CA GLY A 170 -9.22 5.73 -8.00
C GLY A 170 -7.85 5.57 -8.67
N ARG A 171 -6.84 5.14 -7.92
CA ARG A 171 -5.49 4.86 -8.39
C ARG A 171 -5.17 3.37 -8.27
N THR A 172 -4.17 2.93 -9.04
CA THR A 172 -3.49 1.66 -8.79
C THR A 172 -2.16 1.97 -8.11
N LEU A 173 -2.02 1.53 -6.86
CA LEU A 173 -0.87 1.86 -6.02
C LEU A 173 -0.07 0.61 -5.66
N TYR A 174 1.24 0.70 -5.87
CA TYR A 174 2.21 -0.35 -5.62
C TYR A 174 3.04 0.01 -4.39
N PRO A 175 3.34 -0.95 -3.49
CA PRO A 175 4.37 -0.76 -2.47
C PRO A 175 5.69 -0.34 -3.12
N ILE A 176 6.39 0.61 -2.52
CA ILE A 176 7.66 1.11 -3.05
C ILE A 176 8.58 1.56 -1.92
N VAL A 177 9.89 1.42 -2.10
CA VAL A 177 10.91 2.08 -1.29
C VAL A 177 11.95 2.77 -2.15
N SER A 178 12.63 3.78 -1.61
CA SER A 178 13.80 4.42 -2.22
C SER A 178 14.97 4.42 -1.24
N ALA A 179 16.10 3.85 -1.65
CA ALA A 179 17.27 3.66 -0.82
C ALA A 179 18.52 4.30 -1.43
N VAL A 180 19.41 4.78 -0.57
CA VAL A 180 20.72 5.35 -0.94
C VAL A 180 21.90 4.59 -0.35
N TRP A 181 21.65 3.68 0.60
CA TRP A 181 22.71 2.97 1.31
C TRP A 181 23.28 1.82 0.47
N GLY A 182 24.59 1.74 0.35
CA GLY A 182 25.25 0.63 -0.34
C GLY A 182 25.13 -0.66 0.48
N HIS A 183 24.78 -1.77 -0.17
CA HIS A 183 24.55 -3.07 0.48
C HIS A 183 23.38 -3.09 1.47
N CYS A 184 22.41 -2.17 1.35
CA CYS A 184 21.19 -2.34 2.12
C CYS A 184 20.40 -3.53 1.60
N GLU A 185 19.85 -4.30 2.54
CA GLU A 185 18.84 -5.30 2.29
C GLU A 185 17.53 -4.86 2.94
N VAL A 186 16.44 -4.94 2.17
CA VAL A 186 15.10 -4.55 2.65
C VAL A 186 14.09 -5.62 2.30
N THR A 187 13.44 -6.14 3.34
CA THR A 187 12.47 -7.22 3.22
C THR A 187 11.04 -6.67 3.28
N MET A 188 10.17 -7.15 2.40
CA MET A 188 8.74 -6.89 2.42
C MET A 188 7.98 -8.22 2.45
N LYS A 189 7.11 -8.39 3.45
CA LYS A 189 6.23 -9.57 3.59
C LYS A 189 4.78 -9.14 3.61
N TYR A 190 4.00 -9.65 2.68
CA TYR A 190 2.56 -9.40 2.65
C TYR A 190 1.88 -10.18 3.77
N LEU A 191 1.07 -9.50 4.58
CA LEU A 191 0.38 -10.12 5.73
C LEU A 191 -1.08 -10.44 5.46
N GLY A 192 -1.62 -9.95 4.35
CA GLY A 192 -2.99 -10.20 3.93
C GLY A 192 -3.76 -8.94 3.58
N GLY A 193 -5.02 -9.15 3.22
CA GLY A 193 -5.92 -8.08 2.92
C GLY A 193 -7.38 -8.48 3.11
N ILE A 194 -8.24 -7.48 3.17
CA ILE A 194 -9.68 -7.62 3.25
C ILE A 194 -10.24 -6.99 1.97
N GLU A 195 -10.87 -7.81 1.15
CA GLU A 195 -11.55 -7.33 -0.05
C GLU A 195 -12.73 -6.44 0.33
N ARG A 196 -13.05 -5.49 -0.54
CA ARG A 196 -14.24 -4.68 -0.40
C ARG A 196 -15.48 -5.58 -0.48
N GLU A 197 -16.29 -5.61 0.56
CA GLU A 197 -17.61 -6.23 0.48
C GLU A 197 -18.42 -5.51 -0.62
N ARG A 198 -18.71 -6.23 -1.71
CA ARG A 198 -19.71 -5.74 -2.67
C ARG A 198 -21.07 -5.84 -2.00
N PRO A 199 -21.95 -4.83 -2.14
CA PRO A 199 -23.35 -5.00 -1.79
C PRO A 199 -23.87 -6.24 -2.53
N LYS A 200 -24.25 -7.28 -1.78
CA LYS A 200 -25.00 -8.39 -2.37
C LYS A 200 -26.37 -7.82 -2.71
N PHE A 201 -26.62 -7.57 -3.99
CA PHE A 201 -27.98 -7.29 -4.44
C PHE A 201 -28.77 -8.59 -4.30
N GLU A 202 -29.52 -8.72 -3.21
CA GLU A 202 -30.56 -9.72 -3.15
C GLU A 202 -31.66 -9.31 -4.14
N PRO A 203 -32.06 -10.19 -5.08
CA PRO A 203 -33.21 -9.91 -5.93
C PRO A 203 -34.40 -9.63 -5.02
N LEU A 204 -35.10 -8.51 -5.24
CA LEU A 204 -36.36 -8.26 -4.57
C LEU A 204 -37.29 -9.46 -4.85
N PRO A 205 -38.01 -9.98 -3.83
CA PRO A 205 -38.97 -11.05 -4.07
C PRO A 205 -39.95 -10.58 -5.13
N PHE A 206 -40.11 -11.39 -6.18
CA PHE A 206 -41.14 -11.17 -7.19
C PHE A 206 -42.50 -11.24 -6.50
N SER A 207 -43.13 -10.09 -6.28
CA SER A 207 -44.55 -10.01 -5.97
C SER A 207 -45.29 -10.01 -7.32
N PRO A 208 -45.97 -11.11 -7.71
CA PRO A 208 -46.83 -11.05 -8.89
C PRO A 208 -47.89 -9.98 -8.68
N ILE A 209 -47.99 -9.07 -9.63
CA ILE A 209 -49.07 -8.08 -9.66
C ILE A 209 -50.37 -8.88 -9.84
N LEU A 210 -51.19 -8.93 -8.79
CA LEU A 210 -52.56 -9.42 -8.90
C LEU A 210 -53.31 -8.43 -9.80
N LEU A 211 -53.60 -8.85 -11.03
CA LEU A 211 -54.57 -8.17 -11.88
C LEU A 211 -55.93 -8.25 -11.16
N ASP A 212 -56.49 -7.09 -10.80
CA ASP A 212 -57.83 -6.97 -10.23
C ASP A 212 -58.85 -7.24 -11.36
N ASP A 213 -59.51 -8.41 -11.34
CA ASP A 213 -60.48 -8.86 -12.36
C ASP A 213 -61.82 -8.06 -12.35
N ARG A 214 -61.85 -6.87 -11.75
CA ARG A 214 -63.08 -6.06 -11.60
C ARG A 214 -63.37 -5.06 -12.73
N LEU A 215 -63.05 -5.41 -13.97
CA LEU A 215 -63.37 -4.58 -15.15
C LEU A 215 -64.25 -5.24 -16.22
N ASN A 216 -64.80 -6.43 -16.00
CA ASN A 216 -65.59 -7.13 -17.02
C ASN A 216 -67.13 -7.10 -16.85
N ASP A 217 -67.67 -6.33 -15.91
CA ASP A 217 -69.12 -6.34 -15.61
C ASP A 217 -69.88 -5.09 -16.10
N SER A 218 -69.61 -4.62 -17.32
CA SER A 218 -70.44 -3.58 -17.95
C SER A 218 -70.53 -3.71 -19.48
N MET A 219 -71.16 -4.79 -19.97
CA MET A 219 -71.73 -4.78 -21.33
C MET A 219 -72.84 -5.82 -21.49
N SER A 220 -73.98 -5.54 -20.86
CA SER A 220 -75.29 -6.09 -21.26
C SER A 220 -76.39 -5.21 -20.69
N LEU A 221 -77.43 -4.94 -21.50
CA LEU A 221 -78.46 -3.87 -21.42
C LEU A 221 -78.01 -2.65 -22.24
N THR A 222 -78.56 -2.32 -23.40
CA THR A 222 -79.84 -2.61 -24.08
C THR A 222 -79.67 -2.36 -25.58
#